data_AF-A0A4Q5QBS0-F1
#
_entry.id   AF-A0A4Q5QBS0-F1
#
_cell.length_a   1.000
_cell.length_b   1.000
_cell.length_c   1.000
_cell.angle_alpha   90.00
_cell.angle_beta   90.00
_cell.angle_gamma   90.00
#
_symmetry.space_group_name_H-M   'P 1'
#
loop_
_entity.id
_entity.type
_entity.pdbx_description
1 polymer ?
#
loop_
_entity_poly.entity_id
_entity_poly.type
_entity_poly.pdbx_seq_one_letter_code
_entity_poly.pdbx_strand_id
1 'polypeptide(L)'
;MARRQEKETNHAQGRTHDRIRHHHRGGRTLNLLGAAVVGLCMGVYVLHRTVLPMEGSHLLNAHLHDLMAMPILLGWIDLIMDHRAPSARIYGSTRFAVMLTILGTFVWEVVVPAIDPTSVSDPVDALCYGLGAIGYLALRRRVLAQESRRRKARAATGGGRVSTARR
;
A
#
# COMPACT_ATOMS: atom_id res chain seq x y z
N MET A 1 -38.12 33.59 2.68
CA MET A 1 -37.71 32.24 3.09
C MET A 1 -36.96 31.47 1.98
N ALA A 2 -37.35 31.56 0.71
CA ALA A 2 -36.69 30.87 -0.41
C ALA A 2 -35.16 31.08 -0.53
N ARG A 3 -34.66 32.31 -0.33
CA ARG A 3 -33.21 32.63 -0.39
C ARG A 3 -32.36 31.97 0.71
N ARG A 4 -32.96 31.49 1.81
CA ARG A 4 -32.24 30.76 2.87
C ARG A 4 -32.04 29.29 2.48
N GLN A 5 -33.06 28.65 1.90
CA GLN A 5 -32.97 27.26 1.45
C GLN A 5 -32.02 27.07 0.27
N GLU A 6 -31.95 28.04 -0.65
CA GLU A 6 -30.99 28.01 -1.77
C GLU A 6 -29.53 28.15 -1.33
N LYS A 7 -29.28 28.85 -0.21
CA LYS A 7 -27.95 28.94 0.39
C LYS A 7 -27.52 27.65 1.06
N GLU A 8 -28.44 26.99 1.77
CA GLU A 8 -28.16 25.73 2.48
C GLU A 8 -27.93 24.56 1.52
N THR A 9 -28.71 24.47 0.43
CA THR A 9 -28.54 23.48 -0.63
C THR A 9 -27.19 23.64 -1.35
N ASN A 10 -26.81 24.85 -1.73
CA ASN A 10 -25.49 25.12 -2.31
C ASN A 10 -24.34 24.82 -1.35
N HIS A 11 -24.49 25.10 -0.06
CA HIS A 11 -23.47 24.79 0.95
C HIS A 11 -23.34 23.29 1.25
N ALA A 12 -24.43 22.54 1.14
CA ALA A 12 -24.45 21.09 1.24
C ALA A 12 -23.82 20.46 0.00
N GLN A 13 -24.20 20.91 -1.20
CA GLN A 13 -23.71 20.40 -2.48
C GLN A 13 -22.20 20.66 -2.67
N GLY A 14 -21.70 21.82 -2.23
CA GLY A 14 -20.25 22.10 -2.21
C GLY A 14 -19.46 21.20 -1.26
N ARG A 15 -20.02 20.91 -0.06
CA ARG A 15 -19.39 20.00 0.91
C ARG A 15 -19.31 18.56 0.40
N THR A 16 -20.34 18.10 -0.32
CA THR A 16 -20.35 16.74 -0.90
C THR A 16 -19.30 16.62 -2.02
N HIS A 17 -19.18 17.65 -2.87
CA HIS A 17 -18.25 17.63 -4.01
C HIS A 17 -16.77 17.67 -3.56
N ASP A 18 -16.44 18.45 -2.53
CA ASP A 18 -15.10 18.44 -1.94
C ASP A 18 -14.78 17.09 -1.30
N ARG A 19 -15.72 16.49 -0.58
CA ARG A 19 -15.52 15.19 0.08
C ARG A 19 -15.20 14.07 -0.92
N ILE A 20 -15.87 14.07 -2.08
CA ILE A 20 -15.64 13.10 -3.17
C ILE A 20 -14.26 13.31 -3.82
N ARG A 21 -13.87 14.56 -4.13
CA ARG A 21 -12.53 14.87 -4.66
C ARG A 21 -11.42 14.48 -3.70
N HIS A 22 -11.64 14.61 -2.39
CA HIS A 22 -10.64 14.26 -1.38
C HIS A 22 -10.44 12.75 -1.22
N HIS A 23 -11.46 11.93 -1.43
CA HIS A 23 -11.29 10.48 -1.43
C HIS A 23 -10.45 10.00 -2.61
N HIS A 24 -10.70 10.54 -3.81
CA HIS A 24 -9.99 10.11 -5.01
C HIS A 24 -8.49 10.41 -5.01
N ARG A 25 -8.03 11.42 -4.26
CA ARG A 25 -6.62 11.85 -4.28
C ARG A 25 -5.71 11.04 -3.35
N GLY A 26 -6.26 10.48 -2.28
CA GLY A 26 -5.50 9.62 -1.34
C GLY A 26 -5.30 8.19 -1.84
N GLY A 27 -6.28 7.63 -2.56
CA GLY A 27 -6.16 6.30 -3.18
C GLY A 27 -5.07 6.23 -4.24
N ARG A 28 -4.96 7.25 -5.09
CA ARG A 28 -3.97 7.30 -6.18
C ARG A 28 -2.52 7.13 -5.72
N THR A 29 -2.11 7.76 -4.62
CA THR A 29 -0.73 7.64 -4.14
C THR A 29 -0.42 6.25 -3.60
N LEU A 30 -1.40 5.60 -2.96
CA LEU A 30 -1.26 4.23 -2.48
C LEU A 30 -1.21 3.24 -3.65
N ASN A 31 -1.97 3.47 -4.71
CA ASN A 31 -1.87 2.66 -5.93
C ASN A 31 -0.53 2.80 -6.59
N LEU A 32 -0.02 4.03 -6.70
CA LEU A 32 1.30 4.25 -7.27
C LEU A 32 2.37 3.56 -6.42
N LEU A 33 2.24 3.55 -5.10
CA LEU A 33 3.12 2.79 -4.22
C LEU A 33 3.02 1.28 -4.48
N GLY A 34 1.80 0.71 -4.48
CA GLY A 34 1.59 -0.72 -4.73
C GLY A 34 2.12 -1.14 -6.09
N ALA A 35 1.80 -0.38 -7.15
CA ALA A 35 2.31 -0.62 -8.51
C ALA A 35 3.83 -0.48 -8.59
N ALA A 36 4.42 0.52 -7.92
CA ALA A 36 5.87 0.70 -7.91
C ALA A 36 6.57 -0.45 -7.19
N VAL A 37 6.04 -0.91 -6.05
CA VAL A 37 6.61 -2.05 -5.32
C VAL A 37 6.48 -3.34 -6.13
N VAL A 38 5.29 -3.64 -6.64
CA VAL A 38 5.07 -4.84 -7.47
C VAL A 38 5.96 -4.80 -8.71
N GLY A 39 6.01 -3.67 -9.41
CA GLY A 39 6.84 -3.49 -10.59
C GLY A 39 8.34 -3.59 -10.29
N LEU A 40 8.80 -2.98 -9.19
CA LEU A 40 10.19 -3.09 -8.75
C LEU A 40 10.54 -4.54 -8.42
N CYS A 41 9.67 -5.23 -7.66
CA CYS A 41 9.94 -6.60 -7.27
C CYS A 41 9.91 -7.54 -8.48
N MET A 42 8.96 -7.40 -9.38
CA MET A 42 8.95 -8.17 -10.63
C MET A 42 10.18 -7.86 -11.50
N GLY A 43 10.59 -6.60 -11.57
CA GLY A 43 11.80 -6.20 -12.29
C GLY A 43 13.06 -6.84 -11.72
N VAL A 44 13.22 -6.83 -10.40
CA VAL A 44 14.33 -7.50 -9.70
C VAL A 44 14.28 -9.02 -9.92
N TYR A 45 13.10 -9.64 -9.87
CA TYR A 45 12.93 -11.06 -10.17
C TYR A 45 13.39 -11.42 -11.58
N VAL A 46 12.91 -10.68 -12.59
CA VAL A 46 13.29 -10.90 -13.99
C VAL A 46 14.79 -10.67 -14.18
N LEU A 47 15.35 -9.60 -13.61
CA LEU A 47 16.78 -9.28 -13.72
C LEU A 47 17.66 -10.37 -13.08
N HIS A 48 17.29 -10.81 -11.87
CA HIS A 48 17.97 -11.89 -11.16
C HIS A 48 17.94 -13.19 -11.97
N ARG A 49 16.80 -13.50 -12.61
CA ARG A 49 16.65 -14.72 -13.40
C ARG A 49 17.34 -14.69 -14.77
N THR A 50 17.58 -13.51 -15.34
CA THR A 50 18.06 -13.39 -16.74
C THR A 50 19.49 -12.89 -16.89
N VAL A 51 19.96 -11.99 -16.02
CA VAL A 51 21.23 -11.28 -16.20
C VAL A 51 22.21 -11.54 -15.05
N LEU A 52 21.71 -11.76 -13.84
CA LEU A 52 22.54 -11.83 -12.62
C LEU A 52 22.13 -13.01 -11.73
N PRO A 53 22.45 -14.26 -12.09
CA PRO A 53 22.60 -15.27 -11.03
C PRO A 53 23.68 -14.72 -10.09
N MET A 54 23.34 -14.33 -8.87
CA MET A 54 24.31 -13.72 -7.97
C MET A 54 25.26 -14.80 -7.45
N GLU A 55 26.26 -15.16 -8.25
CA GLU A 55 27.19 -16.27 -7.97
C GLU A 55 27.96 -16.11 -6.64
N GLY A 56 27.89 -14.95 -5.97
CA GLY A 56 28.61 -14.66 -4.73
C GLY A 56 27.85 -14.91 -3.42
N SER A 57 26.53 -15.12 -3.42
CA SER A 57 25.79 -15.32 -2.16
C SER A 57 24.63 -16.30 -2.28
N HIS A 58 24.85 -17.53 -1.83
CA HIS A 58 23.82 -18.57 -1.76
C HIS A 58 22.55 -18.11 -1.03
N LEU A 59 22.70 -17.37 0.08
CA LEU A 59 21.56 -16.86 0.85
C LEU A 59 20.68 -15.90 0.05
N LEU A 60 21.28 -15.01 -0.75
CA LEU A 60 20.51 -14.06 -1.54
C LEU A 60 19.84 -14.78 -2.72
N ASN A 61 20.53 -15.69 -3.40
CA ASN A 61 19.93 -16.46 -4.50
C ASN A 61 18.77 -17.34 -4.02
N ALA A 62 18.87 -17.89 -2.81
CA ALA A 62 17.84 -18.77 -2.24
C ALA A 62 16.62 -17.97 -1.76
N HIS A 63 16.81 -16.92 -0.95
CA HIS A 63 15.71 -16.32 -0.19
C HIS A 63 15.26 -14.94 -0.67
N LEU A 64 15.88 -14.38 -1.72
CA LEU A 64 15.48 -13.08 -2.26
C LEU A 64 14.03 -13.12 -2.77
N HIS A 65 13.62 -14.24 -3.35
CA HIS A 65 12.27 -14.36 -3.92
C HIS A 65 11.23 -14.41 -2.80
N ASP A 66 11.52 -15.12 -1.72
CA ASP A 66 10.67 -15.22 -0.52
C ASP A 66 10.55 -13.87 0.19
N LEU A 67 11.66 -13.12 0.27
CA LEU A 67 11.67 -11.77 0.82
C LEU A 67 10.74 -10.83 0.02
N MET A 68 10.64 -11.05 -1.28
CA MET A 68 9.85 -10.22 -2.20
C MET A 68 8.40 -10.66 -2.34
N ALA A 69 8.07 -11.90 -1.95
CA ALA A 69 6.73 -12.46 -2.07
C ALA A 69 5.69 -11.62 -1.31
N MET A 70 5.96 -11.26 -0.06
CA MET A 70 5.01 -10.48 0.75
C MET A 70 4.84 -9.02 0.27
N PRO A 71 5.89 -8.26 -0.08
CA PRO A 71 5.76 -6.96 -0.72
C PRO A 71 4.91 -6.99 -2.00
N ILE A 72 5.11 -8.02 -2.85
CA ILE A 72 4.29 -8.21 -4.06
C ILE A 72 2.84 -8.48 -3.68
N LEU A 73 2.59 -9.44 -2.78
CA LEU A 73 1.24 -9.82 -2.38
C LEU A 73 0.47 -8.64 -1.77
N LEU A 74 1.08 -7.93 -0.82
CA LEU A 74 0.47 -6.79 -0.15
C LEU A 74 0.27 -5.60 -1.11
N GLY A 75 1.24 -5.33 -1.97
CA GLY A 75 1.13 -4.30 -3.02
C GLY A 75 0.04 -4.60 -4.04
N TRP A 76 -0.08 -5.86 -4.44
CA TRP A 76 -1.11 -6.34 -5.35
C TRP A 76 -2.51 -6.24 -4.73
N ILE A 77 -2.66 -6.62 -3.46
CA ILE A 77 -3.92 -6.47 -2.74
C ILE A 77 -4.30 -4.99 -2.61
N ASP A 78 -3.36 -4.11 -2.27
CA ASP A 78 -3.62 -2.65 -2.22
C ASP A 78 -4.11 -2.14 -3.59
N LEU A 79 -3.55 -2.62 -4.71
CA LEU A 79 -3.99 -2.26 -6.07
C LEU A 79 -5.42 -2.74 -6.39
N ILE A 80 -5.73 -4.01 -6.12
CA ILE A 80 -7.08 -4.55 -6.37
C ILE A 80 -8.11 -3.84 -5.51
N MET A 81 -7.78 -3.59 -4.24
CA MET A 81 -8.72 -3.01 -3.29
C MET A 81 -9.03 -1.55 -3.60
N ASP A 82 -8.06 -0.75 -4.05
CA ASP A 82 -8.38 0.61 -4.49
C ASP A 82 -9.27 0.61 -5.75
N HIS A 83 -9.08 -0.35 -6.65
CA HIS A 83 -9.94 -0.48 -7.83
C HIS A 83 -11.40 -0.85 -7.46
N ARG A 84 -11.59 -1.72 -6.46
CA ARG A 84 -12.92 -2.26 -6.10
C ARG A 84 -13.66 -1.45 -5.03
N ALA A 85 -12.94 -0.87 -4.06
CA ALA A 85 -13.54 -0.18 -2.92
C ALA A 85 -12.65 0.98 -2.40
N PRO A 86 -12.56 2.11 -3.14
CA PRO A 86 -11.69 3.25 -2.81
C PRO A 86 -11.94 3.88 -1.42
N SER A 87 -13.10 3.64 -0.83
CA SER A 87 -13.51 4.17 0.49
C SER A 87 -13.18 3.24 1.66
N ALA A 88 -12.87 1.97 1.41
CA ALA A 88 -12.64 0.99 2.46
C ALA A 88 -11.18 1.05 2.95
N ARG A 89 -10.97 1.77 4.07
CA ARG A 89 -9.64 1.91 4.73
C ARG A 89 -9.11 0.65 5.41
N ILE A 90 -9.90 -0.42 5.45
CA ILE A 90 -9.65 -1.62 6.27
C ILE A 90 -8.33 -2.30 5.89
N TYR A 91 -7.95 -2.23 4.61
CA TYR A 91 -6.81 -2.95 4.02
C TYR A 91 -5.44 -2.36 4.34
N GLY A 92 -5.42 -1.13 4.88
CA GLY A 92 -4.21 -0.52 5.43
C GLY A 92 -3.89 -0.86 6.88
N SER A 93 -4.70 -1.73 7.49
CA SER A 93 -4.51 -2.15 8.87
C SER A 93 -3.31 -3.08 8.97
N THR A 94 -2.37 -2.73 9.84
CA THR A 94 -1.23 -3.59 10.21
C THR A 94 -1.70 -4.99 10.58
N ARG A 95 -2.88 -5.12 11.22
CA ARG A 95 -3.44 -6.42 11.61
C ARG A 95 -3.76 -7.29 10.40
N PHE A 96 -4.34 -6.70 9.36
CA PHE A 96 -4.68 -7.43 8.14
C PHE A 96 -3.43 -7.95 7.43
N ALA A 97 -2.41 -7.10 7.30
CA ALA A 97 -1.13 -7.51 6.71
C ALA A 97 -0.42 -8.59 7.54
N VAL A 98 -0.44 -8.48 8.88
CA VAL A 98 0.10 -9.52 9.76
C VAL A 98 -0.66 -10.83 9.60
N MET A 99 -2.00 -10.80 9.57
CA MET A 99 -2.81 -12.00 9.33
C MET A 99 -2.51 -12.65 7.98
N LEU A 100 -2.40 -11.86 6.92
CA LEU A 100 -2.01 -12.35 5.59
C LEU A 100 -0.61 -12.96 5.58
N THR A 101 0.33 -12.36 6.31
CA THR A 101 1.70 -12.88 6.40
C THR A 101 1.70 -14.21 7.13
N ILE A 102 1.04 -14.31 8.29
CA ILE A 102 0.92 -15.57 9.04
C ILE A 102 0.25 -16.64 8.18
N LEU A 103 -0.84 -16.30 7.48
CA LEU A 103 -1.53 -17.23 6.61
C LEU A 103 -0.66 -17.66 5.43
N GLY A 104 0.04 -16.73 4.78
CA GLY A 104 0.94 -17.01 3.67
C GLY A 104 2.10 -17.90 4.09
N THR A 105 2.74 -17.60 5.22
CA THR A 105 3.79 -18.43 5.83
C THR A 105 3.25 -19.82 6.17
N PHE A 106 2.08 -19.93 6.80
CA PHE A 106 1.48 -21.23 7.12
C PHE A 106 1.20 -22.06 5.85
N VAL A 107 0.65 -21.43 4.81
CA VAL A 107 0.37 -22.12 3.55
C VAL A 107 1.67 -22.61 2.91
N TRP A 108 2.68 -21.76 2.77
CA TRP A 108 3.93 -22.13 2.09
C TRP A 108 4.83 -23.07 2.88
N GLU A 109 4.89 -22.93 4.21
CA GLU A 109 5.77 -23.74 5.04
C GLU A 109 5.13 -25.04 5.54
N VAL A 110 3.80 -25.09 5.67
CA VAL A 110 3.12 -26.25 6.25
C VAL A 110 2.28 -26.96 5.22
N VAL A 111 1.41 -26.22 4.52
CA VAL A 111 0.44 -26.84 3.62
C VAL A 111 1.10 -27.35 2.34
N VAL A 112 2.02 -26.58 1.74
CA VAL A 112 2.66 -26.97 0.48
C VAL A 112 3.56 -28.20 0.66
N PRO A 113 4.48 -28.29 1.65
CA PRO A 113 5.24 -29.51 1.90
C PRO A 113 4.39 -30.73 2.27
N ALA A 114 3.19 -30.53 2.82
CA ALA A 114 2.26 -31.63 3.10
C ALA A 114 1.58 -32.20 1.84
N ILE A 115 1.53 -31.43 0.75
CA ILE A 115 0.90 -31.82 -0.52
C ILE A 115 1.94 -32.24 -1.55
N ASP A 116 3.07 -31.51 -1.61
CA ASP A 116 4.15 -31.75 -2.56
C ASP A 116 5.39 -32.27 -1.81
N PRO A 117 5.74 -33.56 -1.98
CA PRO A 117 6.90 -34.16 -1.30
C PRO A 117 8.25 -33.63 -1.81
N THR A 118 8.26 -32.84 -2.91
CA THR A 118 9.47 -32.17 -3.40
C THR A 118 9.71 -30.83 -2.72
N SER A 119 8.73 -30.30 -1.99
CA SER A 119 8.84 -29.06 -1.23
C SER A 119 9.34 -29.32 0.19
N VAL A 120 10.25 -28.49 0.66
CA VAL A 120 10.84 -28.56 2.00
C VAL A 120 10.46 -27.29 2.75
N SER A 121 10.06 -27.43 4.02
CA SER A 121 9.85 -26.26 4.88
C SER A 121 11.20 -25.69 5.32
N ASP A 122 11.38 -24.38 5.15
CA ASP A 122 12.55 -23.64 5.60
C ASP A 122 12.12 -22.48 6.52
N PRO A 123 12.48 -22.51 7.81
CA PRO A 123 12.23 -21.40 8.73
C PRO A 123 12.80 -20.05 8.26
N VAL A 124 13.83 -20.05 7.41
CA VAL A 124 14.40 -18.83 6.83
C VAL A 124 13.41 -18.18 5.85
N ASP A 125 12.65 -18.96 5.09
CA ASP A 125 11.64 -18.44 4.16
C ASP A 125 10.50 -17.76 4.92
N ALA A 126 10.08 -18.35 6.04
CA ALA A 126 9.14 -17.74 6.98
C ALA A 126 9.62 -16.36 7.49
N LEU A 127 10.91 -16.25 7.84
CA LEU A 127 11.52 -14.98 8.25
C LEU A 127 11.54 -13.98 7.09
N CYS A 128 11.87 -14.42 5.87
CA CYS A 128 11.87 -13.58 4.68
C CYS A 128 10.47 -13.04 4.37
N TYR A 129 9.41 -13.85 4.46
CA TYR A 129 8.03 -13.38 4.35
C TYR A 129 7.73 -12.29 5.38
N GLY A 130 8.11 -12.51 6.64
CA GLY A 130 7.95 -11.53 7.73
C GLY A 130 8.66 -10.21 7.44
N LEU A 131 9.94 -10.28 7.05
CA LEU A 131 10.76 -9.10 6.75
C LEU A 131 10.22 -8.32 5.56
N GLY A 132 9.79 -9.03 4.50
CA GLY A 132 9.15 -8.42 3.34
C GLY A 132 7.88 -7.66 3.70
N ALA A 133 7.01 -8.28 4.51
CA ALA A 133 5.78 -7.65 4.99
C ALA A 133 6.06 -6.40 5.85
N ILE A 134 7.03 -6.49 6.75
CA ILE A 134 7.46 -5.35 7.58
C ILE A 134 7.99 -4.22 6.70
N GLY A 135 8.83 -4.52 5.71
CA GLY A 135 9.39 -3.56 4.77
C GLY A 135 8.30 -2.80 4.01
N TYR A 136 7.33 -3.53 3.45
CA TYR A 136 6.19 -2.93 2.76
C TYR A 136 5.36 -2.01 3.68
N LEU A 137 5.01 -2.49 4.88
CA LEU A 137 4.24 -1.73 5.85
C LEU A 137 4.96 -0.46 6.32
N ALA A 138 6.26 -0.53 6.55
CA ALA A 138 7.08 0.61 6.92
C ALA A 138 7.06 1.69 5.82
N LEU A 139 7.26 1.28 4.56
CA LEU A 139 7.21 2.17 3.41
C LEU A 139 5.84 2.84 3.27
N ARG A 140 4.77 2.04 3.36
CA ARG A 140 3.38 2.51 3.30
C ARG A 140 3.06 3.54 4.39
N ARG A 141 3.47 3.28 5.64
CA ARG A 141 3.31 4.23 6.76
C ARG A 141 4.04 5.54 6.51
N ARG A 142 5.26 5.50 5.95
CA ARG A 142 6.03 6.70 5.61
C ARG A 142 5.33 7.55 4.55
N VAL A 143 4.81 6.93 3.49
CA VAL A 143 4.05 7.62 2.44
C VAL A 143 2.81 8.30 3.03
N LEU A 144 2.03 7.58 3.84
CA LEU A 144 0.84 8.14 4.50
C LEU A 144 1.17 9.30 5.46
N ALA A 145 2.29 9.20 6.19
CA ALA A 145 2.76 10.26 7.08
C ALA A 145 3.17 11.51 6.29
N GLN A 146 3.88 11.33 5.15
CA GLN A 146 4.25 12.42 4.25
C GLN A 146 3.04 13.12 3.66
N GLU A 147 2.03 12.36 3.21
CA GLU A 147 0.78 12.96 2.73
C GLU A 147 0.09 13.81 3.80
N SER A 148 0.03 13.29 5.03
CA SER A 148 -0.60 14.00 6.15
C SER A 148 0.13 15.31 6.46
N ARG A 149 1.47 15.30 6.43
CA ARG A 149 2.30 16.52 6.59
C ARG A 149 2.08 17.52 5.46
N ARG A 150 2.07 17.05 4.20
CA ARG A 150 1.82 17.89 3.01
C ARG A 150 0.43 18.54 3.06
N ARG A 151 -0.58 17.82 3.55
CA ARG A 151 -1.94 18.35 3.74
C ARG A 151 -1.97 19.47 4.78
N LYS A 152 -1.34 19.27 5.94
CA LYS A 152 -1.23 20.30 6.99
C LYS A 152 -0.52 21.56 6.48
N ALA A 153 0.59 21.41 5.74
CA ALA A 153 1.32 22.53 5.15
C ALA A 153 0.50 23.33 4.12
N ARG A 154 -0.28 22.65 3.27
CA ARG A 154 -1.18 23.29 2.29
C ARG A 154 -2.34 24.03 2.96
N ALA A 155 -2.88 23.50 4.05
CA ALA A 155 -3.93 24.18 4.81
C ALA A 155 -3.39 25.47 5.45
N ALA A 156 -2.17 25.43 6.00
CA ALA A 156 -1.52 26.61 6.59
C ALA A 156 -1.20 27.71 5.55
N THR A 157 -0.84 27.34 4.32
CA THR A 157 -0.55 28.30 3.23
C THR A 157 -1.81 28.77 2.48
N GLY A 158 -2.86 27.96 2.41
CA GLY A 158 -4.13 28.30 1.76
C GLY A 158 -5.08 29.14 2.61
N GLY A 159 -4.98 29.08 3.94
CA GLY A 159 -5.84 29.84 4.86
C GLY A 159 -5.55 31.35 4.95
N GLY A 160 -4.47 31.84 4.34
CA GLY A 160 -4.03 33.24 4.44
C GLY A 160 -4.60 34.21 3.40
N ARG A 161 -5.47 33.78 2.47
CA ARG A 161 -5.92 34.62 1.33
C ARG A 161 -7.38 35.08 1.34
N VAL A 162 -8.13 34.89 2.42
CA VAL A 162 -9.54 35.34 2.49
C VAL A 162 -9.78 36.24 3.71
N SER A 163 -9.15 37.42 3.77
CA SER A 163 -9.55 38.46 4.74
C SER A 163 -9.07 39.89 4.44
N THR A 164 -8.90 40.31 3.19
CA THR A 164 -8.56 41.72 2.88
C THR A 164 -9.20 42.19 1.57
N ALA A 165 -10.52 42.09 1.47
CA ALA A 165 -11.27 42.78 0.42
C ALA A 165 -12.72 43.04 0.86
N ARG A 166 -12.88 43.88 1.90
CA ARG A 166 -14.10 44.66 2.14
C ARG A 166 -13.68 45.93 2.87
N ARG A 167 -13.35 46.95 2.08
CA ARG A 167 -13.61 48.35 2.43
C ARG A 167 -14.67 48.84 1.47
#